data_AF-A0A8J7IL03-F1
#
_entry.id   AF-A0A8J7IL03-F1
#
_cell.length_a   1.000
_cell.length_b   1.000
_cell.length_c   1.000
_cell.angle_alpha   90.00
_cell.angle_beta   90.00
_cell.angle_gamma   90.00
#
_symmetry.space_group_name_H-M   'P 1'
#
loop_
_entity.id
_entity.type
_entity.pdbx_description
1 polymer ?
#
loop_
_entity_poly.entity_id
_entity_poly.type
_entity_poly.pdbx_seq_one_letter_code
_entity_poly.pdbx_strand_id
1 'polypeptide(L)'
;MNGIAAIGAKLSGARSALIAIAALCLPTAYCKGREDGTVKADAARAIANVKALQADAAATGLAAEERVADALRINQDEEELIDAIAEEPDTVPDPVRVRLGCERLRAQGTPAADLPAPCGP
;
A
#
# COMPACT_ATOMS: atom_id res chain seq x y z
N MET A 1 17.37 78.22 41.12
CA MET A 1 16.45 77.22 40.53
C MET A 1 16.90 76.93 39.10
N ASN A 2 17.79 75.96 38.84
CA ASN A 2 18.18 75.57 37.46
C ASN A 2 18.76 74.14 37.35
N GLY A 3 18.61 73.29 38.38
CA GLY A 3 19.27 71.97 38.44
C GLY A 3 18.41 70.76 38.05
N ILE A 4 17.08 70.91 37.95
CA ILE A 4 16.16 69.76 37.82
C ILE A 4 15.86 69.43 36.33
N ALA A 5 16.06 70.38 35.41
CA ALA A 5 15.78 70.17 33.98
C ALA A 5 16.84 69.31 33.24
N ALA A 6 18.07 69.22 33.76
CA ALA A 6 19.17 68.53 33.07
C ALA A 6 19.18 67.00 33.26
N ILE A 7 18.49 66.49 34.29
CA ILE A 7 18.46 65.05 34.59
C ILE A 7 17.40 64.32 33.75
N GLY A 8 16.31 65.00 33.37
CA GLY A 8 15.26 64.42 32.52
C GLY A 8 15.68 64.14 31.07
N ALA A 9 16.63 64.92 30.52
CA ALA A 9 17.06 64.81 29.13
C ALA A 9 18.03 63.63 28.88
N LYS A 10 18.90 63.29 29.84
CA LYS A 10 19.84 62.17 29.69
C LYS A 10 19.17 60.79 29.80
N LEU A 11 18.06 60.70 30.55
CA LEU A 11 17.28 59.46 30.66
C LEU A 11 16.45 59.17 29.38
N SER A 12 16.10 60.22 28.62
CA SER A 12 15.36 60.14 27.36
C SER A 12 16.22 59.57 26.23
N GLY A 13 17.47 60.04 26.09
CA GLY A 13 18.41 59.56 25.07
C GLY A 13 18.85 58.10 25.25
N ALA A 14 19.02 57.66 26.50
CA ALA A 14 19.36 56.26 26.79
C ALA A 14 18.20 55.29 26.48
N ARG A 15 16.95 55.72 26.72
CA ARG A 15 15.75 54.94 26.38
C ARG A 15 15.53 54.86 24.87
N SER A 16 15.73 55.96 24.14
CA SER A 16 15.61 55.95 22.68
C SER A 16 16.69 55.12 22.00
N ALA A 17 17.93 55.14 22.51
CA ALA A 17 19.00 54.26 22.04
C ALA A 17 18.68 52.77 22.26
N LEU A 18 18.15 52.40 23.42
CA LEU A 18 17.72 51.02 23.71
C LEU A 18 16.56 50.57 22.81
N ILE A 19 15.58 51.44 22.57
CA ILE A 19 14.47 51.16 21.65
C ILE A 19 14.97 50.98 20.22
N ALA A 20 15.91 51.82 19.76
CA ALA A 20 16.50 51.71 18.43
C ALA A 20 17.27 50.39 18.25
N ILE A 21 18.04 49.97 19.26
CA ILE A 21 18.77 48.69 19.25
C ILE A 21 17.79 47.51 19.27
N ALA A 22 16.77 47.56 20.14
CA ALA A 22 15.75 46.51 20.19
C ALA A 22 14.97 46.41 18.87
N ALA A 23 14.62 47.54 18.25
CA ALA A 23 13.94 47.58 16.95
C ALA A 23 14.78 46.97 15.82
N LEU A 24 16.11 47.06 15.89
CA LEU A 24 17.00 46.45 14.90
C LEU A 24 17.25 44.95 15.16
N CYS A 25 17.32 44.54 16.43
CA CYS A 25 17.65 43.15 16.81
C CYS A 25 16.44 42.20 16.79
N LEU A 26 15.23 42.69 17.09
CA LEU A 26 14.02 41.86 17.12
C LEU A 26 13.65 41.20 15.77
N PRO A 27 13.66 41.91 14.61
CA PRO A 27 13.28 41.28 13.34
C PRO A 27 14.29 40.23 12.89
N THR A 28 15.58 40.42 13.16
CA THR A 28 16.63 39.46 12.78
C THR A 28 16.57 38.17 13.60
N ALA A 29 16.27 38.27 14.91
CA ALA A 29 16.04 37.11 15.76
C ALA A 29 14.75 36.35 15.39
N TYR A 30 13.69 37.09 15.03
CA TYR A 30 12.41 36.49 14.62
C TYR A 30 12.51 35.72 13.30
N CYS A 31 13.21 36.27 12.30
CA CYS A 31 13.41 35.58 11.02
C CYS A 31 14.25 34.30 11.19
N LYS A 32 15.34 34.33 11.97
CA LYS A 32 16.16 33.13 12.23
C LYS A 32 15.39 32.03 12.95
N GLY A 33 14.62 32.36 13.99
CA GLY A 33 13.84 31.37 14.73
C GLY A 33 12.75 30.70 13.89
N ARG A 34 12.21 31.41 12.89
CA ARG A 34 11.21 30.86 11.96
C ARG A 34 11.84 29.88 10.97
N GLU A 35 13.00 30.20 10.41
CA GLU A 35 13.75 29.31 9.50
C GLU A 35 14.21 28.05 10.23
N ASP A 36 14.76 28.18 11.44
CA ASP A 36 15.18 27.03 12.27
C ASP A 36 14.00 26.11 12.62
N GLY A 37 12.81 26.69 12.84
CA GLY A 37 11.57 25.94 13.07
C GLY A 37 11.14 25.13 11.84
N THR A 38 11.23 25.72 10.65
CA THR A 38 10.91 25.02 9.39
C THR A 38 11.93 23.94 9.05
N VAL A 39 13.23 24.19 9.26
CA VAL A 39 14.29 23.20 8.99
C VAL A 39 14.13 21.96 9.87
N LYS A 40 13.76 22.14 11.15
CA LYS A 40 13.46 21.02 12.05
C LYS A 40 12.22 20.25 11.63
N ALA A 41 11.17 20.95 11.21
CA ALA A 41 9.94 20.32 10.72
C ALA A 41 10.19 19.53 9.42
N ASP A 42 10.97 20.08 8.49
CA ASP A 42 11.30 19.44 7.23
C ASP A 42 12.26 18.26 7.42
N ALA A 43 13.22 18.35 8.35
CA ALA A 43 14.05 17.22 8.76
C ALA A 43 13.20 16.09 9.38
N ALA A 44 12.25 16.43 10.25
CA ALA A 44 11.33 15.45 10.82
C ALA A 44 10.46 14.78 9.75
N ARG A 45 9.96 15.54 8.77
CA ARG A 45 9.22 15.00 7.61
C ARG A 45 10.07 14.11 6.74
N ALA A 46 11.32 14.49 6.45
CA ALA A 46 12.23 13.68 5.66
C ALA A 46 12.48 12.32 6.33
N ILE A 47 12.70 12.30 7.65
CA ILE A 47 12.87 11.05 8.42
C ILE A 47 11.58 10.19 8.37
N ALA A 48 10.41 10.82 8.52
CA ALA A 48 9.13 10.10 8.42
C ALA A 48 8.91 9.50 7.03
N ASN A 49 9.23 10.24 5.97
CA ASN A 49 9.12 9.77 4.59
C ASN A 49 10.08 8.61 4.31
N VAL A 50 11.33 8.68 4.79
CA VAL A 50 12.29 7.56 4.63
C VAL A 50 11.77 6.30 5.32
N LYS A 51 11.20 6.41 6.53
CA LYS A 51 10.59 5.26 7.22
C LYS A 51 9.40 4.69 6.45
N ALA A 52 8.55 5.55 5.88
CA ALA A 52 7.43 5.11 5.06
C ALA A 52 7.90 4.38 3.80
N LEU A 53 8.91 4.91 3.11
CA LEU A 53 9.50 4.26 1.93
C LEU A 53 10.15 2.92 2.26
N GLN A 54 10.79 2.79 3.42
CA GLN A 54 11.36 1.51 3.86
C GLN A 54 10.28 0.46 4.14
N ALA A 55 9.18 0.85 4.78
CA ALA A 55 8.05 -0.06 5.03
C ALA A 55 7.37 -0.48 3.72
N ASP A 56 7.19 0.46 2.78
CA ASP A 56 6.61 0.19 1.46
C ASP A 56 7.51 -0.73 0.61
N ALA A 57 8.83 -0.51 0.64
CA ALA A 57 9.80 -1.38 -0.03
C ALA A 57 9.78 -2.81 0.55
N ALA A 58 9.68 -2.94 1.88
CA ALA A 58 9.57 -4.26 2.52
C ALA A 58 8.27 -4.98 2.14
N ALA A 59 7.13 -4.28 2.14
CA ALA A 59 5.84 -4.83 1.71
C ALA A 59 5.86 -5.23 0.22
N THR A 60 6.46 -4.41 -0.63
CA THR A 60 6.60 -4.69 -2.07
C THR A 60 7.52 -5.90 -2.31
N GLY A 61 8.60 -6.06 -1.53
CA GLY A 61 9.47 -7.21 -1.59
C GLY A 61 8.73 -8.52 -1.27
N LEU A 62 7.98 -8.55 -0.18
CA LEU A 62 7.16 -9.70 0.20
C LEU A 62 6.10 -10.03 -0.87
N ALA A 63 5.41 -9.01 -1.38
CA ALA A 63 4.41 -9.21 -2.44
C ALA A 63 5.03 -9.74 -3.74
N ALA A 64 6.28 -9.37 -4.06
CA ALA A 64 6.99 -9.91 -5.22
C ALA A 64 7.36 -11.40 -5.01
N GLU A 65 7.84 -11.77 -3.82
CA GLU A 65 8.13 -13.16 -3.47
C GLU A 65 6.87 -14.03 -3.51
N GLU A 66 5.76 -13.55 -2.94
CA GLU A 66 4.46 -14.23 -2.98
C GLU A 66 3.97 -14.43 -4.41
N ARG A 67 4.10 -13.42 -5.29
CA ARG A 67 3.71 -13.55 -6.71
C ARG A 67 4.53 -14.59 -7.45
N VAL A 68 5.83 -14.69 -7.16
CA VAL A 68 6.69 -15.72 -7.76
C VAL A 68 6.29 -17.11 -7.25
N ALA A 69 6.04 -17.25 -5.96
CA ALA A 69 5.58 -18.51 -5.37
C ALA A 69 4.22 -18.95 -5.93
N ASP A 70 3.27 -18.02 -6.05
CA ASP A 70 1.96 -18.29 -6.66
C ASP A 70 2.07 -18.70 -8.12
N ALA A 71 2.90 -18.01 -8.91
CA ALA A 71 3.13 -18.38 -10.30
C ALA A 71 3.73 -19.79 -10.43
N LEU A 72 4.70 -20.15 -9.58
CA LEU A 72 5.28 -21.50 -9.57
C LEU A 72 4.24 -22.56 -9.20
N ARG A 73 3.41 -22.29 -8.18
CA ARG A 73 2.35 -23.21 -7.77
C ARG A 73 1.31 -23.40 -8.87
N ILE A 74 0.88 -22.34 -9.54
CA ILE A 74 -0.07 -22.44 -10.66
C ILE A 74 0.51 -23.30 -11.78
N ASN A 75 1.78 -23.11 -12.15
CA ASN A 75 2.40 -23.95 -13.18
C ASN A 75 2.47 -25.42 -12.77
N GLN A 76 2.77 -25.71 -11.50
CA GLN A 76 2.77 -27.08 -10.98
C GLN A 76 1.37 -27.69 -11.01
N ASP A 77 0.36 -26.95 -10.54
CA ASP A 77 -1.04 -27.39 -10.59
C ASP A 77 -1.50 -27.65 -12.04
N GLU A 78 -1.08 -26.81 -12.99
CA GLU A 78 -1.37 -27.00 -14.42
C GLU A 78 -0.70 -28.26 -14.99
N GLU A 79 0.58 -28.49 -14.68
CA GLU A 79 1.30 -29.71 -15.09
C GLU A 79 0.67 -30.96 -14.50
N GLU A 80 0.35 -30.95 -13.20
CA GLU A 80 -0.31 -32.08 -12.51
C GLU A 80 -1.69 -32.39 -13.12
N LEU A 81 -2.47 -31.36 -13.48
CA LEU A 81 -3.75 -31.54 -14.15
C LEU A 81 -3.60 -32.09 -15.56
N ILE A 82 -2.62 -31.61 -16.33
CA ILE A 82 -2.34 -32.11 -17.68
C ILE A 82 -1.94 -33.57 -17.61
N ASP A 83 -1.05 -33.93 -16.68
CA ASP A 83 -0.58 -35.30 -16.51
C ASP A 83 -1.73 -36.22 -16.07
N ALA A 84 -2.58 -35.77 -15.13
CA ALA A 84 -3.77 -36.53 -14.71
C ALA A 84 -4.75 -36.76 -15.88
N ILE A 85 -4.96 -35.76 -16.73
CA ILE A 85 -5.79 -35.89 -17.93
C ILE A 85 -5.14 -36.81 -18.96
N ALA A 86 -3.82 -36.73 -19.13
CA ALA A 86 -3.09 -37.55 -20.10
C ALA A 86 -2.98 -39.02 -19.67
N GLU A 87 -2.98 -39.30 -18.36
CA GLU A 87 -3.03 -40.67 -17.81
C GLU A 87 -4.42 -41.30 -17.96
N GLU A 88 -5.48 -40.49 -18.03
CA GLU A 88 -6.84 -40.96 -18.27
C GLU A 88 -6.95 -41.51 -19.72
N PRO A 89 -7.26 -42.80 -19.92
CA PRO A 89 -7.38 -43.35 -21.25
C PRO A 89 -8.60 -42.76 -21.97
N ASP A 90 -8.39 -42.20 -23.17
CA ASP A 90 -9.44 -41.66 -24.08
C ASP A 90 -10.60 -42.64 -24.35
N THR A 91 -10.42 -43.92 -24.05
CA THR A 91 -11.39 -45.00 -24.28
C THR A 91 -12.45 -45.10 -23.18
N VAL A 92 -12.28 -44.44 -22.03
CA VAL A 92 -13.21 -44.52 -20.90
C VAL A 92 -13.94 -43.18 -20.72
N PRO A 93 -15.25 -43.09 -21.04
CA PRO A 93 -16.00 -41.88 -20.81
C PRO A 93 -16.23 -41.64 -19.31
N ASP A 94 -15.99 -40.40 -18.87
CA ASP A 94 -16.23 -39.94 -17.51
C ASP A 94 -17.63 -40.39 -16.98
N PRO A 95 -17.71 -40.99 -15.78
CA PRO A 95 -18.95 -41.57 -15.25
C PRO A 95 -20.04 -40.51 -14.98
N VAL A 96 -19.68 -39.27 -14.68
CA VAL A 96 -20.61 -38.14 -14.53
C VAL A 96 -21.20 -37.77 -15.88
N ARG A 97 -20.37 -37.72 -16.94
CA ARG A 97 -20.85 -37.49 -18.32
C ARG A 97 -21.79 -38.60 -18.77
N VAL A 98 -21.47 -39.86 -18.46
CA VAL A 98 -22.34 -41.01 -18.73
C VAL A 98 -23.68 -40.86 -18.03
N ARG A 99 -23.69 -40.58 -16.71
CA ARG A 99 -24.93 -40.41 -15.93
C ARG A 99 -25.82 -39.30 -16.50
N LEU A 100 -25.25 -38.13 -16.80
CA LEU A 100 -25.98 -37.00 -17.37
C LEU A 100 -26.58 -37.34 -18.74
N GLY A 101 -25.83 -38.05 -19.59
CA GLY A 101 -26.33 -38.54 -20.88
C GLY A 101 -27.53 -39.47 -20.70
N CYS A 102 -27.45 -40.41 -19.76
CA CYS A 102 -28.54 -41.34 -19.47
C CYS A 102 -29.79 -40.62 -18.92
N GLU A 103 -29.63 -39.64 -18.03
CA GLU A 103 -30.74 -38.81 -17.55
C GLU A 103 -31.44 -38.06 -18.69
N ARG A 104 -30.67 -37.50 -19.62
CA ARG A 104 -31.20 -36.80 -20.80
C ARG A 104 -31.98 -37.74 -21.73
N LEU A 105 -31.48 -38.94 -21.98
CA LEU A 105 -32.17 -39.95 -22.81
C LEU A 105 -33.51 -40.37 -22.16
N ARG A 106 -33.51 -40.62 -20.84
CA ARG A 106 -34.75 -40.93 -20.11
C ARG A 106 -35.75 -39.77 -20.16
N ALA A 107 -35.28 -38.53 -19.99
CA ALA A 107 -36.12 -37.34 -20.08
C ALA A 107 -36.72 -37.13 -21.48
N GLN A 108 -36.04 -37.60 -22.53
CA GLN A 108 -36.55 -37.59 -23.91
C GLN A 108 -37.57 -38.71 -24.18
N GLY A 109 -37.84 -39.57 -23.20
CA GLY A 109 -38.75 -40.70 -23.33
C GLY A 109 -38.15 -41.90 -24.05
N THR A 110 -36.81 -41.99 -24.17
CA THR A 110 -36.16 -43.19 -24.71
C THR A 110 -36.54 -44.40 -23.85
N PRO A 111 -37.13 -45.45 -24.46
CA PRO A 111 -37.55 -46.63 -23.69
C PRO A 111 -36.32 -47.37 -23.16
N ALA A 112 -36.47 -48.03 -22.00
CA ALA A 112 -35.34 -48.69 -21.32
C ALA A 112 -34.63 -49.75 -22.17
N ALA A 113 -35.33 -50.37 -23.12
CA ALA A 113 -34.77 -51.35 -24.06
C ALA A 113 -33.80 -50.72 -25.09
N ASP A 114 -33.94 -49.42 -25.37
CA ASP A 114 -33.12 -48.68 -26.34
C ASP A 114 -32.03 -47.84 -25.65
N LEU A 115 -31.93 -47.91 -24.33
CA LEU A 115 -30.85 -47.26 -23.59
C LEU A 115 -29.54 -48.03 -23.75
N PRO A 116 -28.40 -47.34 -23.91
CA PRO A 116 -27.10 -48.00 -24.01
C PRO A 116 -26.75 -48.69 -22.69
N ALA A 117 -26.03 -49.80 -22.75
CA ALA A 117 -25.64 -50.64 -21.61
C ALA A 117 -25.14 -49.89 -20.35
N PRO A 118 -24.29 -48.85 -20.42
CA PRO A 118 -23.84 -48.11 -19.23
C PRO A 118 -24.96 -47.33 -18.51
N CYS A 119 -26.13 -47.14 -19.13
CA CYS A 119 -27.25 -46.48 -18.48
C CYS A 119 -28.01 -47.37 -17.50
N GLY A 120 -27.81 -48.70 -17.55
CA GLY A 120 -28.60 -49.66 -16.78
C GLY A 120 -30.10 -49.65 -17.13
N PRO A 121 -30.89 -50.58 -16.56
CA PRO A 121 -32.35 -50.46 -16.55
C PRO A 121 -32.84 -49.20 -15.83
#